data_AF-A0A060CA03-F1
#
_entry.id   AF-A0A060CA03-F1
#
_cell.length_a   1.000
_cell.length_b   1.000
_cell.length_c   1.000
_cell.angle_alpha   90.00
_cell.angle_beta   90.00
_cell.angle_gamma   90.00
#
_symmetry.space_group_name_H-M   'P 1'
#
loop_
_entity.id
_entity.type
_entity.pdbx_description
1 polymer ?
#
loop_
_entity_poly.entity_id
_entity_poly.type
_entity_poly.pdbx_seq_one_letter_code
_entity_poly.pdbx_strand_id
1 'polypeptide(L)'
;MRPAISQIERNPVEFSQSFSDLAQRSMSLIANNQAETGAYAASPSFSAYRGYCWFRDGAFIADAMSAAGKTVSATRFFEWCADVITRREERIARIVAAAQNGHPLPASDMLPTRFTYSGADGEDTWWDFQLDGYGTWLWA
;
A
#
# COMPACT_ATOMS: atom_id res chain seq x y z
N MET A 1 -38.98 -29.72 3.82
CA MET A 1 -38.48 -29.65 5.21
C MET A 1 -37.06 -29.10 5.14
N ARG A 2 -36.84 -27.82 5.48
CA ARG A 2 -35.50 -27.20 5.48
C ARG A 2 -34.84 -27.47 6.84
N PRO A 3 -33.56 -27.86 6.92
CA PRO A 3 -32.91 -28.03 8.21
C PRO A 3 -32.72 -26.66 8.88
N ALA A 4 -32.95 -26.62 10.19
CA ALA A 4 -32.71 -25.46 11.01
C ALA A 4 -31.21 -25.14 11.01
N ILE A 5 -30.85 -23.92 10.64
CA ILE A 5 -29.49 -23.40 10.82
C ILE A 5 -29.30 -23.26 12.33
N SER A 6 -28.42 -24.06 12.93
CA SER A 6 -28.03 -23.86 14.31
C SER A 6 -27.32 -22.51 14.41
N GLN A 7 -27.90 -21.61 15.20
CA GLN A 7 -27.22 -20.39 15.60
C GLN A 7 -26.03 -20.82 16.47
N ILE A 8 -24.81 -20.72 15.94
CA ILE A 8 -23.61 -20.86 16.73
C ILE A 8 -23.57 -19.63 17.65
N GLU A 9 -24.06 -19.77 18.89
CA GLU A 9 -23.77 -18.81 19.95
C GLU A 9 -22.26 -18.84 20.21
N ARG A 10 -21.51 -17.91 19.61
CA ARG A 10 -20.09 -17.76 19.90
C ARG A 10 -19.94 -17.00 21.20
N ASN A 11 -19.16 -17.57 22.12
CA ASN A 11 -18.81 -16.92 23.38
C ASN A 11 -18.09 -15.58 23.12
N PRO A 12 -18.60 -14.44 23.61
CA PRO A 12 -18.03 -13.12 23.35
C PRO A 12 -16.56 -12.97 23.80
N VAL A 13 -16.17 -13.65 24.88
CA VAL A 13 -14.80 -13.59 25.40
C VAL A 13 -13.84 -14.32 24.47
N GLU A 14 -14.20 -15.53 24.02
CA GLU A 14 -13.41 -16.34 23.09
C GLU A 14 -13.30 -15.65 21.72
N PHE A 15 -14.37 -14.98 21.28
CA PHE A 15 -14.38 -14.20 20.06
C PHE A 15 -13.48 -12.95 20.15
N SER A 16 -13.52 -12.23 21.28
CA SER A 16 -12.63 -11.08 21.53
C SER A 16 -11.17 -11.49 21.60
N GLN A 17 -10.85 -12.63 22.24
CA GLN A 17 -9.50 -13.17 22.29
C GLN A 17 -9.01 -13.57 20.89
N SER A 18 -9.87 -14.22 20.10
CA SER A 18 -9.56 -14.58 18.71
C SER A 18 -9.22 -13.37 17.84
N PHE A 19 -9.93 -12.24 17.99
CA PHE A 19 -9.60 -11.01 17.26
C PHE A 19 -8.31 -10.34 17.72
N SER A 20 -8.03 -10.34 19.03
CA SER A 20 -6.75 -9.85 19.55
C SER A 20 -5.58 -10.66 18.98
N ASP A 21 -5.71 -11.99 18.96
CA ASP A 21 -4.70 -12.88 18.39
C ASP A 21 -4.51 -12.66 16.89
N LEU A 22 -5.62 -12.48 16.16
CA LEU A 22 -5.58 -12.17 14.73
C LEU A 22 -4.88 -10.82 14.49
N ALA A 23 -5.25 -9.77 15.22
CA ALA A 23 -4.62 -8.45 15.09
C ALA A 23 -3.11 -8.53 15.37
N GLN A 24 -2.70 -9.23 16.43
CA GLN A 24 -1.29 -9.42 16.78
C GLN A 24 -0.52 -10.16 15.68
N ARG A 25 -1.11 -11.22 15.12
CA ARG A 25 -0.53 -11.96 14.00
C ARG A 25 -0.45 -11.13 12.73
N SER A 26 -1.48 -10.35 12.41
CA SER A 26 -1.49 -9.43 11.27
C SER A 26 -0.38 -8.39 11.38
N MET A 27 -0.25 -7.72 12.53
CA MET A 27 0.84 -6.76 12.77
C MET A 27 2.21 -7.41 12.61
N SER A 28 2.40 -8.61 13.17
CA SER A 28 3.67 -9.34 13.08
C SER A 28 3.99 -9.72 11.64
N LEU A 29 2.99 -10.19 10.87
CA LEU A 29 3.14 -10.54 9.47
C LEU A 29 3.52 -9.31 8.63
N ILE A 30 2.82 -8.19 8.81
CA ILE A 30 3.11 -6.93 8.10
C ILE A 30 4.53 -6.47 8.42
N ALA A 31 4.90 -6.39 9.71
CA ALA A 31 6.22 -5.94 10.13
C ALA A 31 7.35 -6.85 9.60
N ASN A 32 7.16 -8.17 9.64
CA ASN A 32 8.16 -9.13 9.16
C ASN A 32 8.32 -9.13 7.62
N ASN A 33 7.36 -8.58 6.88
CA ASN A 33 7.41 -8.48 5.42
C ASN A 33 7.61 -7.05 4.92
N GLN A 34 7.75 -6.06 5.81
CA GLN A 34 8.13 -4.70 5.43
C GLN A 34 9.59 -4.72 4.96
N ALA A 35 9.85 -4.16 3.79
CA ALA A 35 11.21 -4.07 3.25
C ALA A 35 12.10 -3.20 4.16
N GLU A 36 13.41 -3.42 4.09
CA GLU A 36 14.40 -2.58 4.80
C GLU A 36 14.34 -1.11 4.35
N THR A 37 13.92 -0.86 3.11
CA THR A 37 13.68 0.48 2.56
C THR A 37 12.46 1.20 3.13
N GLY A 38 11.57 0.49 3.82
CA GLY A 38 10.31 1.02 4.36
C GLY A 38 9.06 0.64 3.55
N ALA A 39 9.22 0.16 2.31
CA ALA A 39 8.11 -0.29 1.48
C ALA A 39 7.34 -1.46 2.12
N TYR A 40 6.01 -1.40 2.10
CA TYR A 40 5.18 -2.56 2.46
C TYR A 40 4.98 -3.48 1.24
N ALA A 41 5.25 -4.77 1.42
CA ALA A 41 4.97 -5.77 0.39
C ALA A 41 3.46 -5.89 0.13
N ALA A 42 3.03 -5.76 -1.13
CA ALA A 42 1.64 -5.99 -1.49
C ALA A 42 1.23 -7.46 -1.28
N SER A 43 2.09 -8.39 -1.69
CA SER A 43 1.98 -9.79 -1.31
C SER A 43 3.34 -10.49 -1.45
N PRO A 44 3.90 -11.07 -0.38
CA PRO A 44 5.21 -11.72 -0.43
C PRO A 44 5.19 -13.03 -1.23
N SER A 45 4.06 -13.76 -1.25
CA SER A 45 3.98 -15.10 -1.81
C SER A 45 3.38 -15.16 -3.22
N PHE A 46 2.47 -14.25 -3.57
CA PHE A 46 1.89 -14.18 -4.92
C PHE A 46 2.88 -13.64 -5.95
N SER A 47 3.24 -14.47 -6.94
CA SER A 47 4.34 -14.20 -7.88
C SER A 47 4.20 -12.90 -8.65
N ALA A 48 2.99 -12.52 -9.07
CA ALA A 48 2.77 -11.30 -9.85
C ALA A 48 2.98 -10.00 -9.05
N TYR A 49 2.90 -10.05 -7.72
CA TYR A 49 3.03 -8.88 -6.83
C TYR A 49 4.32 -8.90 -6.01
N ARG A 50 5.05 -10.01 -6.02
CA ARG A 50 6.27 -10.16 -5.25
C ARG A 50 7.30 -9.13 -5.70
N GLY A 51 7.87 -8.41 -4.73
CA GLY A 51 8.88 -7.37 -4.99
C GLY A 51 8.30 -5.99 -5.27
N TYR A 52 6.97 -5.85 -5.26
CA TYR A 52 6.28 -4.61 -5.56
C TYR A 52 5.49 -4.06 -4.36
N CYS A 53 5.44 -2.73 -4.30
CA CYS A 53 4.70 -1.94 -3.34
C CYS A 53 3.79 -0.96 -4.09
N TRP A 54 2.57 -0.80 -3.59
CA TRP A 54 1.59 0.18 -4.06
C TRP A 54 1.36 1.21 -2.97
N PHE A 55 1.23 2.48 -3.35
CA PHE A 55 0.91 3.53 -2.40
C PHE A 55 -0.48 3.31 -1.77
N ARG A 56 -1.47 2.89 -2.56
CA ARG A 56 -2.83 2.57 -2.07
C ARG A 56 -2.79 1.53 -0.96
N ASP A 57 -2.23 0.36 -1.24
CA ASP A 57 -2.16 -0.76 -0.31
C ASP A 57 -1.32 -0.39 0.91
N GLY A 58 -0.15 0.22 0.68
CA GLY A 58 0.75 0.64 1.73
C GLY A 58 0.18 1.73 2.65
N ALA A 59 -0.63 2.65 2.13
CA ALA A 59 -1.25 3.71 2.93
C ALA A 59 -2.26 3.16 3.94
N PHE A 60 -3.14 2.24 3.54
CA PHE A 60 -4.04 1.58 4.48
C PHE A 60 -3.29 0.71 5.50
N ILE A 61 -2.20 0.06 5.08
CA ILE A 61 -1.33 -0.68 6.00
C ILE A 61 -0.67 0.28 7.00
N ALA A 62 -0.16 1.41 6.54
CA ALA A 62 0.50 2.41 7.38
C ALA A 62 -0.46 3.03 8.41
N ASP A 63 -1.68 3.40 7.99
CA ASP A 63 -2.73 3.88 8.89
C ASP A 63 -3.06 2.83 9.97
N ALA A 64 -3.28 1.57 9.57
CA ALA A 64 -3.55 0.48 10.52
C ALA A 64 -2.38 0.22 11.49
N MET A 65 -1.14 0.26 10.99
CA MET A 65 0.06 0.10 11.81
C MET A 65 0.24 1.27 12.77
N SER A 66 -0.05 2.50 12.33
CA SER A 66 -0.05 3.71 13.16
C SER A 66 -1.09 3.62 14.27
N ALA A 67 -2.33 3.29 13.94
CA ALA A 67 -3.42 3.10 14.90
C ALA A 67 -3.12 2.01 15.93
N ALA A 68 -2.34 1.00 15.56
CA ALA A 68 -1.88 -0.06 16.47
C ALA A 68 -0.59 0.28 17.25
N GLY A 69 -0.12 1.54 17.19
CA GLY A 69 1.06 2.04 17.90
C GLY A 69 2.40 1.63 17.27
N LYS A 70 2.41 1.06 16.06
CA LYS A 70 3.62 0.70 15.30
C LYS A 70 4.13 1.88 14.46
N THR A 71 4.23 3.05 15.08
CA THR A 71 4.53 4.33 14.41
C THR A 71 5.83 4.30 13.60
N VAL A 72 6.90 3.69 14.13
CA VAL A 72 8.19 3.56 13.40
C VAL A 72 8.03 2.81 12.08
N SER A 73 7.19 1.77 12.04
CA SER A 73 6.92 1.01 10.81
C SER A 73 6.19 1.89 9.79
N ALA A 74 5.14 2.61 10.23
CA ALA A 74 4.38 3.52 9.37
C ALA A 74 5.25 4.69 8.85
N THR A 75 6.05 5.32 9.71
CA THR A 75 6.97 6.40 9.34
C THR A 75 7.95 5.97 8.26
N ARG A 76 8.56 4.78 8.38
CA ARG A 76 9.47 4.26 7.34
C ARG A 76 8.78 4.13 5.98
N PHE A 77 7.50 3.76 5.95
CA PHE A 77 6.73 3.72 4.70
C PHE A 77 6.49 5.12 4.14
N PHE A 78 6.11 6.10 4.98
CA PHE A 78 5.89 7.46 4.52
C PHE A 78 7.17 8.15 4.02
N GLU A 79 8.30 7.91 4.69
CA GLU A 79 9.62 8.36 4.24
C GLU A 79 9.99 7.74 2.89
N TRP A 80 9.73 6.43 2.73
CA TRP A 80 9.92 5.75 1.46
C TRP A 80 9.04 6.34 0.33
N CYS A 81 7.76 6.62 0.59
CA CYS A 81 6.88 7.29 -0.37
C CYS A 81 7.41 8.68 -0.75
N ALA A 82 7.82 9.48 0.22
CA ALA A 82 8.36 10.82 -0.02
C ALA A 82 9.62 10.77 -0.91
N ASP A 83 10.54 9.84 -0.63
CA ASP A 83 11.73 9.63 -1.45
C ASP A 83 11.38 9.17 -2.88
N VAL A 84 10.44 8.23 -3.03
CA VAL A 84 9.91 7.79 -4.34
C VAL A 84 9.39 8.98 -5.15
N ILE A 85 8.60 9.87 -4.56
CA ILE A 85 8.06 11.05 -5.26
C ILE A 85 9.16 12.07 -5.57
N THR A 86 10.06 12.33 -4.62
CA THR A 86 11.14 13.32 -4.77
C THR A 86 12.07 12.96 -5.93
N ARG A 87 12.41 11.67 -6.08
CA ARG A 87 13.22 11.18 -7.23
C ARG A 87 12.57 11.41 -8.59
N ARG A 88 11.29 11.79 -8.63
CA ARG A 88 10.49 12.01 -9.85
C ARG A 88 10.10 13.48 -10.03
N GLU A 89 10.66 14.40 -9.23
CA GLU A 89 10.36 15.83 -9.26
C GLU A 89 10.39 16.40 -10.69
N GLU A 90 11.46 16.16 -11.45
CA GLU A 90 11.58 16.66 -12.83
C GLU A 90 10.50 16.12 -13.77
N ARG A 91 10.15 14.82 -13.64
CA ARG A 91 9.08 14.19 -14.43
C ARG A 91 7.73 14.81 -14.09
N ILE A 92 7.45 15.00 -12.80
CA ILE A 92 6.22 15.64 -12.32
C ILE A 92 6.14 17.08 -12.84
N ALA A 93 7.22 17.85 -12.73
CA ALA A 93 7.28 19.23 -13.22
C ALA A 93 6.98 19.31 -14.73
N ARG A 94 7.53 18.40 -15.54
CA ARG A 94 7.22 18.32 -16.98
C ARG A 94 5.73 18.01 -17.24
N ILE A 95 5.16 17.04 -16.53
CA ILE A 95 3.73 16.67 -16.66
C ILE A 95 2.84 17.87 -16.36
N VAL A 96 3.10 18.56 -15.24
CA VAL A 96 2.32 19.73 -14.80
C VAL A 96 2.44 20.87 -15.80
N ALA A 97 3.66 21.21 -16.23
CA ALA A 97 3.89 22.29 -17.20
C ALA A 97 3.19 22.01 -18.54
N ALA A 98 3.24 20.77 -19.03
CA ALA A 98 2.57 20.38 -20.27
C ALA A 98 1.04 20.55 -20.16
N ALA A 99 0.44 20.09 -19.05
CA ALA A 99 -0.98 20.28 -18.78
C ALA A 99 -1.38 21.76 -18.68
N GLN A 100 -0.60 22.58 -17.97
CA GLN A 100 -0.85 24.02 -17.85
C GLN A 100 -0.76 24.77 -19.19
N ASN A 101 0.09 24.30 -20.10
CA ASN A 101 0.22 24.85 -21.44
C ASN A 101 -0.83 24.30 -22.42
N GLY A 102 -1.84 23.55 -21.96
CA GLY A 102 -2.90 22.98 -22.81
C GLY A 102 -2.49 21.77 -23.64
N HIS A 103 -1.33 21.17 -23.35
CA HIS A 103 -0.77 20.02 -24.07
C HIS A 103 -0.49 18.86 -23.10
N PRO A 104 -1.52 18.25 -22.47
CA PRO A 104 -1.30 17.18 -21.50
C PRO A 104 -0.57 15.98 -22.13
N LEU A 105 0.37 15.41 -21.40
CA LEU A 105 1.12 14.23 -21.82
C LEU A 105 0.26 12.96 -21.77
N PRO A 106 0.56 11.92 -22.57
CA PRO A 106 -0.18 10.67 -22.53
C PRO A 106 0.06 9.89 -21.23
N ALA A 107 -0.80 8.90 -20.96
CA ALA A 107 -0.72 8.07 -19.75
C ALA A 107 0.64 7.37 -19.57
N SER A 108 1.35 7.05 -20.66
CA SER A 108 2.69 6.46 -20.62
C SER A 108 3.76 7.37 -19.99
N ASP A 109 3.54 8.67 -19.99
CA ASP A 109 4.43 9.64 -19.35
C ASP A 109 4.12 9.81 -17.85
N MET A 110 2.97 9.35 -17.39
CA MET A 110 2.53 9.48 -15.99
C MET A 110 3.31 8.55 -15.07
N LEU A 111 3.36 8.90 -13.79
CA LEU A 111 4.00 8.05 -12.78
C LEU A 111 3.33 6.66 -12.71
N PRO A 112 4.09 5.60 -12.41
CA PRO A 112 3.55 4.24 -12.39
C PRO A 112 2.60 4.04 -11.20
N THR A 113 1.86 2.95 -11.21
CA THR A 113 0.99 2.57 -10.08
C THR A 113 1.73 1.76 -9.00
N ARG A 114 2.73 0.98 -9.42
CA ARG A 114 3.50 0.09 -8.54
C ARG A 114 4.98 0.41 -8.64
N PHE A 115 5.64 0.28 -7.51
CA PHE A 115 7.08 0.54 -7.39
C PHE A 115 7.76 -0.73 -6.89
N THR A 116 9.00 -0.95 -7.30
CA THR A 116 9.84 -1.94 -6.62
C THR A 116 10.11 -1.49 -5.19
N TYR A 117 10.56 -2.39 -4.30
CA TYR A 117 10.92 -1.98 -2.94
C TYR A 117 12.04 -0.93 -2.88
N SER A 118 12.91 -0.86 -3.88
CA SER A 118 13.94 0.19 -3.98
C SER A 118 13.39 1.55 -4.45
N GLY A 119 12.09 1.61 -4.77
CA GLY A 119 11.42 2.80 -5.25
C GLY A 119 11.59 3.06 -6.74
N ALA A 120 12.05 2.08 -7.52
CA ALA A 120 12.09 2.17 -8.99
C ALA A 120 10.69 1.92 -9.60
N ASP A 121 10.48 2.36 -10.84
CA ASP A 121 9.26 2.05 -11.59
C ASP A 121 9.17 0.53 -11.81
N GLY A 122 7.96 -0.04 -11.77
CA GLY A 122 7.78 -1.45 -12.09
C GLY A 122 8.07 -1.75 -13.57
N GLU A 123 8.75 -2.86 -13.87
CA GLU A 123 9.32 -3.10 -15.20
C GLU A 123 8.37 -3.82 -16.19
N ASP A 124 7.30 -4.47 -15.74
CA ASP A 124 6.41 -5.17 -16.68
C ASP A 124 5.39 -4.23 -17.33
N THR A 125 5.06 -4.49 -18.61
CA THR A 125 3.91 -3.94 -19.34
C THR A 125 2.59 -4.27 -18.62
N TRP A 126 2.27 -3.47 -17.61
CA TRP A 126 1.01 -3.46 -16.90
C TRP A 126 0.26 -2.19 -17.28
N TRP A 127 -1.05 -2.28 -17.48
CA TRP A 127 -1.88 -1.10 -17.72
C TRP A 127 -2.16 -0.42 -16.37
N ASP A 128 -1.36 0.58 -16.06
CA ASP A 128 -1.12 0.96 -14.67
C ASP A 128 -1.23 2.46 -14.41
N PHE A 129 -1.95 3.23 -15.24
CA PHE A 129 -2.23 4.61 -14.87
C PHE A 129 -3.36 4.65 -13.84
N GLN A 130 -3.00 4.76 -12.56
CA GLN A 130 -3.93 4.95 -11.45
C GLN A 130 -3.44 6.11 -10.59
N LEU A 131 -4.35 7.00 -10.20
CA LEU A 131 -4.03 8.21 -9.43
C LEU A 131 -4.37 8.08 -7.94
N ASP A 132 -5.19 7.10 -7.57
CA ASP A 132 -5.75 6.97 -6.23
C ASP A 132 -4.69 6.68 -5.16
N GLY A 133 -3.60 5.99 -5.51
CA GLY A 133 -2.51 5.71 -4.56
C GLY A 133 -1.88 6.98 -3.99
N TYR A 134 -1.68 8.00 -4.82
CA TYR A 134 -1.11 9.28 -4.38
C TYR A 134 -2.04 10.00 -3.41
N GLY A 135 -3.34 10.05 -3.71
CA GLY A 135 -4.33 10.65 -2.82
C GLY A 135 -4.52 9.88 -1.52
N THR A 136 -4.52 8.55 -1.59
CA THR A 136 -4.63 7.68 -0.39
C THR A 136 -3.42 7.86 0.52
N TRP A 137 -2.21 7.99 -0.04
CA TRP A 137 -1.01 8.30 0.74
C TRP A 137 -1.09 9.65 1.45
N LEU A 138 -1.65 10.69 0.81
CA LEU A 138 -1.85 12.00 1.45
C LEU A 138 -2.90 11.99 2.58
N TRP A 139 -3.81 11.01 2.57
CA TRP A 139 -4.85 10.87 3.60
C TRP A 139 -4.34 10.15 4.86
N ALA A 140 -3.55 9.10 4.69
CA ALA A 140 -3.04 8.24 5.76
C ALA A 140 -1.98 8.94 6.63
#